data_AF-A0A2A2CZQ6-F1
#
_entry.id   AF-A0A2A2CZQ6-F1
#
_cell.length_a   1.000
_cell.length_b   1.000
_cell.length_c   1.000
_cell.angle_alpha   90.00
_cell.angle_beta   90.00
_cell.angle_gamma   90.00
#
_symmetry.space_group_name_H-M   'P 1'
#
loop_
_entity.id
_entity.type
_entity.pdbx_description
1 polymer ?
#
loop_
_entity_poly.entity_id
_entity_poly.type
_entity_poly.pdbx_seq_one_letter_code
_entity_poly.pdbx_strand_id
1 'polypeptide(L)'
;MISMLLIAIISMSNEILRILQSSLTLAIITEYHAMMQAIIAKISTGVMMDKIEWLTSREVATQLRVHPGTLANWRHQGIGPRYTKLSTAPNSAVRYRSDHVESYLREQERRAAA
;
A
#
# COMPACT_ATOMS: atom_id res chain seq x y z
N MET A 1 59.83 -19.24 27.66
CA MET A 1 58.55 -19.95 27.92
C MET A 1 57.41 -19.00 28.29
N ILE A 2 57.61 -18.04 29.21
CA ILE A 2 56.57 -17.05 29.64
C ILE A 2 55.98 -16.26 28.45
N SER A 3 56.80 -15.87 27.46
CA SER A 3 56.35 -15.13 26.28
C SER A 3 55.36 -15.90 25.39
N MET A 4 55.49 -17.22 25.25
CA MET A 4 54.56 -18.03 24.44
C MET A 4 53.19 -18.18 25.10
N LEU A 5 53.15 -18.30 26.43
CA LEU A 5 51.90 -18.36 27.18
C LEU A 5 51.13 -17.04 27.08
N LEU A 6 51.84 -15.91 27.17
CA LEU A 6 51.23 -14.58 27.04
C LEU A 6 50.66 -14.35 25.62
N ILE A 7 51.39 -14.77 24.57
CA ILE A 7 50.91 -14.70 23.18
C ILE A 7 49.66 -15.56 22.99
N ALA A 8 49.64 -16.78 23.54
CA ALA A 8 48.48 -17.67 23.44
C ALA A 8 47.23 -17.07 24.14
N ILE A 9 47.40 -16.46 25.30
CA ILE A 9 46.30 -15.79 26.03
C ILE A 9 45.77 -14.60 25.22
N ILE A 10 46.64 -13.75 24.69
CA ILE A 10 46.24 -12.59 23.86
C ILE A 10 45.51 -13.06 22.60
N SER A 11 46.03 -14.09 21.93
CA SER A 11 45.39 -14.68 20.74
C SER A 11 44.00 -15.24 21.05
N MET A 12 43.86 -15.93 22.19
CA MET A 12 42.58 -16.48 22.63
C MET A 12 41.58 -15.38 23.01
N SER A 13 42.03 -14.32 23.69
CA SER A 13 41.20 -13.15 24.01
C SER A 13 40.70 -12.44 22.74
N ASN A 14 41.54 -12.31 21.73
CA ASN A 14 41.17 -11.69 20.45
C ASN A 14 40.13 -12.54 19.68
N GLU A 15 40.27 -13.87 19.71
CA GLU A 15 39.32 -14.76 19.05
C GLU A 15 37.93 -14.71 19.73
N ILE A 16 37.91 -14.70 21.06
CA ILE A 16 36.69 -14.52 21.84
C ILE A 16 36.02 -13.18 21.52
N LEU A 17 36.80 -12.09 21.42
CA LEU A 17 36.26 -10.77 21.08
C LEU A 17 35.65 -10.75 19.67
N ARG A 18 36.26 -11.40 18.68
CA ARG A 18 35.72 -11.51 17.32
C ARG A 18 34.39 -12.26 17.29
N ILE A 19 34.31 -13.38 18.01
CA ILE A 19 33.08 -14.19 18.09
C ILE A 19 31.96 -13.37 18.74
N LEU A 20 32.25 -12.70 19.86
CA LEU A 20 31.27 -11.83 20.54
C LEU A 20 30.81 -10.67 19.66
N GLN A 21 31.72 -10.01 18.93
CA GLN A 21 31.39 -8.92 18.00
C GLN A 21 30.56 -9.42 16.80
N SER A 22 30.83 -10.60 16.25
CA SER A 22 30.03 -11.19 15.17
C SER A 22 28.61 -11.55 15.59
N SER A 23 28.43 -12.02 16.83
CA SER A 23 27.10 -12.34 17.38
C SER A 23 26.27 -11.08 17.61
N LEU A 24 26.89 -10.03 18.18
CA LEU A 24 26.23 -8.74 18.41
C LEU A 24 25.85 -8.02 17.11
N THR A 25 26.73 -8.04 16.11
CA THR A 25 26.45 -7.43 14.80
C THR A 25 25.33 -8.17 14.07
N LEU A 26 25.29 -9.50 14.12
CA LEU A 26 24.19 -10.28 13.55
C LEU A 26 22.86 -9.96 14.23
N ALA A 27 22.83 -9.88 15.57
CA ALA A 27 21.62 -9.55 16.32
C ALA A 27 21.04 -8.18 15.92
N ILE A 28 21.87 -7.14 15.88
CA ILE A 28 21.45 -5.78 15.49
C ILE A 28 20.93 -5.76 14.04
N ILE A 29 21.61 -6.44 13.12
CA ILE A 29 21.17 -6.53 11.72
C ILE A 29 19.82 -7.24 11.61
N THR A 30 19.60 -8.32 12.37
CA THR A 30 18.32 -9.05 12.36
C THR A 30 17.17 -8.22 12.94
N GLU A 31 17.39 -7.49 14.04
CA GLU A 31 16.41 -6.58 14.62
C GLU A 31 16.09 -5.42 13.66
N TYR A 32 17.12 -4.83 13.06
CA TYR A 32 16.95 -3.78 12.06
C TYR A 32 16.19 -4.30 10.83
N HIS A 33 16.49 -5.51 10.36
CA HIS A 33 15.76 -6.14 9.25
C HIS A 33 14.29 -6.34 9.57
N ALA A 34 13.95 -6.90 10.75
CA ALA A 34 12.57 -7.09 11.18
C ALA A 34 11.81 -5.75 11.26
N MET A 35 12.44 -4.71 11.81
CA MET A 35 11.88 -3.36 11.85
C MET A 35 11.65 -2.80 10.43
N MET A 36 12.63 -2.92 9.54
CA MET A 36 12.51 -2.46 8.16
C MET A 36 11.42 -3.21 7.39
N GLN A 37 11.25 -4.51 7.62
CA GLN A 37 10.15 -5.29 7.03
C GLN A 37 8.78 -4.83 7.55
N ALA A 38 8.65 -4.49 8.84
CA ALA A 38 7.41 -3.96 9.40
C ALA A 38 7.07 -2.57 8.81
N ILE A 39 8.07 -1.71 8.63
CA ILE A 39 7.90 -0.40 8.00
C ILE A 39 7.51 -0.55 6.53
N ILE A 40 8.22 -1.40 5.77
CA ILE A 40 7.91 -1.69 4.37
C ILE A 40 6.51 -2.29 4.23
N ALA A 41 6.10 -3.20 5.11
CA ALA A 41 4.74 -3.75 5.12
C ALA A 41 3.70 -2.67 5.41
N LYS A 42 3.94 -1.77 6.37
CA LYS A 42 3.02 -0.67 6.71
C LYS A 42 2.92 0.37 5.59
N ILE A 43 4.04 0.73 4.96
CA ILE A 43 4.07 1.61 3.80
C ILE A 43 3.42 0.92 2.60
N SER A 44 3.72 -0.35 2.35
CA SER A 44 3.07 -1.13 1.28
C SER A 44 1.57 -1.22 1.51
N THR A 45 1.10 -1.38 2.75
CA THR A 45 -0.34 -1.36 3.05
C THR A 45 -0.95 0.04 2.84
N GLY A 46 -0.18 1.10 3.08
CA GLY A 46 -0.61 2.49 2.84
C GLY A 46 -0.48 2.97 1.39
N VAL A 47 0.35 2.32 0.56
CA VAL A 47 0.70 2.74 -0.82
C VAL A 47 0.19 1.74 -1.87
N MET A 48 -0.18 0.52 -1.49
CA MET A 48 -0.85 -0.43 -2.38
C MET A 48 -2.34 -0.13 -2.49
N MET A 49 -2.68 0.96 -3.17
CA MET A 49 -3.93 1.01 -3.95
C MET A 49 -3.92 2.07 -5.06
N ASP A 50 -2.82 2.19 -5.82
CA ASP A 50 -2.93 2.66 -7.22
C ASP A 50 -3.12 1.47 -8.18
N LYS A 51 -3.93 0.49 -7.74
CA LYS A 51 -4.49 -0.48 -8.67
C LYS A 51 -5.69 0.21 -9.29
N ILE A 52 -5.64 0.44 -10.61
CA ILE A 52 -6.81 0.90 -11.37
C ILE A 52 -7.92 -0.15 -11.18
N GLU A 53 -8.81 0.11 -10.23
CA GLU A 53 -9.88 -0.80 -9.86
C GLU A 53 -11.13 -0.43 -10.65
N TRP A 54 -11.67 -1.42 -11.36
CA TRP A 54 -12.92 -1.29 -12.09
C TRP A 54 -14.09 -1.67 -11.19
N LEU A 55 -14.75 -0.66 -10.66
CA LEU A 55 -15.89 -0.77 -9.76
C LEU A 55 -17.19 -1.00 -10.54
N THR A 56 -18.06 -1.79 -9.97
CA THR A 56 -19.44 -1.97 -10.38
C THR A 56 -20.31 -0.79 -9.95
N SER A 57 -21.48 -0.63 -10.60
CA SER A 57 -22.45 0.39 -10.19
C SER A 57 -22.89 0.27 -8.72
N ARG A 58 -22.91 -0.94 -8.15
CA ARG A 58 -23.30 -1.15 -6.76
C ARG A 58 -22.21 -0.64 -5.81
N GLU A 59 -20.95 -0.98 -6.07
CA GLU A 59 -19.82 -0.51 -5.27
C GLU A 59 -19.70 1.02 -5.29
N VAL A 60 -19.82 1.64 -6.46
CA VAL A 60 -19.81 3.11 -6.56
C VAL A 60 -21.00 3.74 -5.85
N ALA A 61 -22.20 3.15 -5.99
CA ALA A 61 -23.37 3.65 -5.28
C ALA A 61 -23.18 3.58 -3.75
N THR A 62 -22.58 2.49 -3.25
CA THR A 62 -22.20 2.35 -1.84
C THR A 62 -21.19 3.41 -1.42
N GLN A 63 -20.12 3.63 -2.21
CA GLN A 63 -19.10 4.65 -1.90
C GLN A 63 -19.70 6.06 -1.84
N LEU A 64 -20.56 6.41 -2.81
CA LEU A 64 -21.21 7.72 -2.88
C LEU A 64 -22.43 7.84 -1.94
N ARG A 65 -22.78 6.77 -1.22
CA ARG A 65 -23.96 6.69 -0.35
C ARG A 65 -25.27 7.07 -1.07
N VAL A 66 -25.43 6.64 -2.32
CA VAL A 66 -26.65 6.81 -3.11
C VAL A 66 -27.26 5.46 -3.47
N HIS A 67 -28.52 5.44 -3.88
CA HIS A 67 -29.12 4.23 -4.41
C HIS A 67 -28.54 3.90 -5.82
N PRO A 68 -28.31 2.63 -6.19
CA PRO A 68 -27.83 2.28 -7.54
C PRO A 68 -28.72 2.80 -8.68
N GLY A 69 -30.04 2.93 -8.43
CA GLY A 69 -31.00 3.53 -9.35
C GLY A 69 -30.75 5.03 -9.59
N THR A 70 -30.30 5.76 -8.57
CA THR A 70 -29.87 7.16 -8.71
C THR A 70 -28.66 7.25 -9.63
N LEU A 71 -27.67 6.37 -9.44
CA LEU A 71 -26.50 6.28 -10.31
C LEU A 71 -26.88 5.93 -11.76
N ALA A 72 -27.92 5.12 -11.97
CA ALA A 72 -28.45 4.83 -13.30
C ALA A 72 -29.12 6.05 -13.93
N ASN A 73 -29.95 6.76 -13.17
CA ASN A 73 -30.61 7.99 -13.62
C ASN A 73 -29.58 9.07 -14.00
N TRP A 74 -28.54 9.25 -13.17
CA TRP A 74 -27.44 10.17 -13.44
C TRP A 74 -26.75 9.88 -14.78
N ARG A 75 -26.47 8.61 -15.09
CA ARG A 75 -25.93 8.22 -16.40
C ARG A 75 -26.84 8.60 -17.57
N HIS A 76 -28.16 8.44 -17.41
CA HIS A 76 -29.12 8.84 -18.44
C HIS A 76 -29.18 10.36 -18.63
N GLN A 77 -28.99 11.12 -17.55
CA GLN A 77 -28.94 12.58 -17.58
C GLN A 77 -27.57 13.15 -17.99
N GLY A 78 -26.56 12.29 -18.16
CA GLY A 78 -25.20 12.72 -18.48
C GLY A 78 -24.45 13.37 -17.31
N ILE A 79 -24.90 13.15 -16.07
CA ILE A 79 -24.27 13.67 -14.84
C ILE A 79 -23.62 12.54 -14.02
N GLY A 80 -22.78 12.92 -13.05
CA GLY A 80 -22.13 12.00 -12.13
C GLY A 80 -20.72 11.56 -12.55
N PRO A 81 -20.15 10.54 -11.88
CA PRO A 81 -18.83 10.01 -12.21
C PRO A 81 -18.75 9.43 -13.63
N ARG A 82 -17.58 9.53 -14.24
CA ARG A 82 -17.34 8.95 -15.57
C ARG A 82 -17.46 7.42 -15.52
N TYR A 83 -18.24 6.87 -16.44
CA TYR A 83 -18.45 5.43 -16.57
C TYR A 83 -17.93 4.91 -17.91
N THR A 84 -17.78 3.59 -18.00
CA THR A 84 -17.42 2.87 -19.22
C THR A 84 -18.35 1.69 -19.39
N LYS A 85 -18.88 1.52 -20.61
CA LYS A 85 -19.59 0.29 -21.01
C LYS A 85 -18.57 -0.69 -21.55
N LEU A 86 -18.66 -1.96 -21.16
CA LEU A 86 -17.73 -3.00 -21.62
C LEU A 86 -18.00 -3.45 -23.07
N SER A 87 -19.11 -3.02 -23.67
CA SER A 87 -19.47 -3.28 -25.06
C SER A 87 -20.46 -2.23 -25.58
N THR A 88 -20.73 -2.26 -26.89
CA THR A 88 -21.67 -1.37 -27.57
C THR A 88 -23.13 -1.75 -27.39
N ALA A 89 -23.42 -2.92 -26.82
CA ALA A 89 -24.78 -3.40 -26.63
C ALA A 89 -25.57 -2.50 -25.65
N PRO A 90 -26.90 -2.33 -25.83
CA PRO A 90 -27.72 -1.51 -24.95
C PRO A 90 -27.61 -1.92 -23.47
N ASN A 91 -27.59 -3.23 -23.19
CA ASN A 91 -27.53 -3.82 -21.85
C ASN A 91 -26.10 -4.15 -21.39
N SER A 92 -25.09 -3.54 -22.00
CA SER A 92 -23.71 -3.77 -21.62
C SER A 92 -23.43 -3.43 -20.15
N ALA A 93 -22.62 -4.26 -19.50
CA ALA A 93 -22.19 -4.01 -18.14
C ALA A 93 -21.45 -2.68 -18.03
N VAL A 94 -21.85 -1.87 -17.05
CA VAL A 94 -21.22 -0.59 -16.73
C VAL A 94 -20.19 -0.78 -15.64
N ARG A 95 -19.02 -0.16 -15.83
CA ARG A 95 -17.94 -0.09 -14.85
C ARG A 95 -17.47 1.35 -14.68
N TYR A 96 -16.87 1.61 -13.53
CA TYR A 96 -16.30 2.88 -13.16
C TYR A 96 -14.85 2.64 -12.78
N ARG A 97 -13.94 3.51 -13.20
CA ARG A 97 -12.58 3.50 -12.65
C ARG A 97 -12.61 4.21 -11.30
N SER A 98 -11.95 3.65 -10.29
CA SER A 98 -11.87 4.22 -8.95
C SER A 98 -11.40 5.69 -8.96
N ASP A 99 -10.38 6.01 -9.76
CA ASP A 99 -9.83 7.36 -9.91
C ASP A 99 -10.84 8.40 -10.44
N HIS A 100 -11.72 8.01 -11.37
CA HIS A 100 -12.77 8.88 -11.88
C HIS A 100 -13.87 9.14 -10.84
N VAL A 101 -14.18 8.14 -10.01
CA VAL A 101 -15.14 8.30 -8.91
C VAL A 101 -14.59 9.25 -7.86
N GLU A 102 -13.32 9.10 -7.50
CA GLU A 102 -12.64 10.00 -6.57
C GLU A 102 -12.54 11.43 -7.13
N SER A 103 -12.16 11.57 -8.39
CA SER A 103 -12.09 12.88 -9.06
C SER A 103 -13.44 13.60 -9.04
N TYR A 104 -14.55 12.86 -9.21
CA TYR A 104 -15.89 13.40 -9.10
C TYR A 104 -16.20 13.92 -7.70
N LEU A 105 -15.86 13.17 -6.65
CA LEU A 105 -16.04 13.60 -5.26
C LEU A 105 -15.27 14.90 -4.97
N ARG A 106 -14.00 14.97 -5.36
CA ARG A 106 -13.17 16.17 -5.19
C ARG A 106 -13.75 17.40 -5.92
N GLU A 107 -14.36 17.19 -7.09
CA GLU A 107 -15.06 18.26 -7.82
C GLU A 107 -16.34 18.70 -7.06
N GLN A 108 -17.12 17.77 -6.49
CA GLN A 108 -18.28 18.12 -5.68
C GLN A 108 -17.89 18.92 -4.44
N GLU A 109 -16.82 18.52 -3.76
CA GLU A 109 -16.28 19.26 -2.60
C GLU A 109 -15.87 20.68 -2.98
N ARG A 110 -15.16 20.85 -4.10
CA ARG A 110 -14.78 22.18 -4.60
C ARG A 110 -15.99 23.05 -4.94
N ARG A 111 -17.04 22.48 -5.53
CA ARG A 111 -18.29 23.20 -5.82
C ARG A 111 -19.06 23.58 -4.58
N ALA A 112 -19.04 22.75 -3.54
CA ALA A 112 -19.71 23.03 -2.28
C ALA A 112 -18.96 24.06 -1.42
N ALA A 113 -17.65 24.18 -1.59
CA ALA A 113 -16.80 25.14 -0.88
C ALA A 113 -16.71 26.52 -1.56
N ALA A 114 -17.24 26.67 -2.78
CA ALA A 114 -17.28 27.90 -3.56
C ALA A 114 -18.62 28.63 -3.37
#